data_AF-A0A8C5RBV2-F1
#
_entry.id   AF-A0A8C5RBV2-F1
#
_cell.length_a   1.000
_cell.length_b   1.000
_cell.length_c   1.000
_cell.angle_alpha   90.00
_cell.angle_beta   90.00
_cell.angle_gamma   90.00
#
_symmetry.space_group_name_H-M   'P 1'
#
loop_
_entity.id
_entity.type
_entity.pdbx_description
1 polymer ?
#
loop_
_entity_poly.entity_id
_entity_poly.type
_entity_poly.pdbx_seq_one_letter_code
_entity_poly.pdbx_strand_id
1 'polypeptide(L)'
;PLHLKACLSKEVFYHGEPIPVTVTVINNTEKTVKKITVSVEQVANVILYSSDFYTKTVALEESEEKIHPKSKLTKIMTVLPLLANNRVKKGIALDGKLKDEDTNLASTTIIKDGIDRTVLGILVAYKIKVKLTVSG
;
A
#
# COMPACT_ATOMS: atom_id res chain seq x y z
N PRO A 1 -25.19 -5.08 -6.45
CA PRO A 1 -24.09 -4.82 -5.48
C PRO A 1 -22.73 -4.79 -6.19
N LEU A 2 -21.76 -4.02 -5.67
CA LEU A 2 -20.39 -3.98 -6.21
C LEU A 2 -19.48 -4.78 -5.28
N HIS A 3 -18.87 -5.85 -5.80
CA HIS A 3 -17.94 -6.67 -5.03
C HIS A 3 -16.50 -6.45 -5.52
N LEU A 4 -15.59 -6.27 -4.57
CA LEU A 4 -14.15 -6.13 -4.81
C LEU A 4 -13.42 -7.21 -4.00
N LYS A 5 -12.55 -7.96 -4.67
CA LYS A 5 -11.61 -8.91 -4.06
C LYS A 5 -10.20 -8.56 -4.52
N ALA A 6 -9.27 -8.44 -3.58
CA ALA A 6 -7.85 -8.24 -3.84
C ALA A 6 -7.04 -9.39 -3.23
N CYS A 7 -6.01 -9.86 -3.92
CA CYS A 7 -5.15 -10.95 -3.47
C CYS A 7 -3.69 -10.64 -3.80
N LEU A 8 -2.79 -11.00 -2.89
CA LEU A 8 -1.34 -10.94 -3.07
C LEU A 8 -0.81 -12.36 -3.29
N SER A 9 0.33 -12.48 -3.97
CA SER A 9 0.99 -13.77 -4.17
C SER A 9 1.66 -14.30 -2.90
N LYS A 10 2.11 -13.39 -2.03
CA LYS A 10 2.83 -13.70 -0.79
C LYS A 10 2.63 -12.59 0.25
N GLU A 11 3.02 -12.88 1.48
CA GLU A 11 2.90 -11.96 2.62
C GLU A 11 4.14 -11.06 2.78
N VAL A 12 5.33 -11.57 2.48
CA VAL A 12 6.61 -10.86 2.67
C VAL A 12 7.26 -10.56 1.32
N PHE A 13 7.61 -9.29 1.10
CA PHE A 13 8.30 -8.80 -0.09
C PHE A 13 9.63 -8.17 0.28
N TYR A 14 10.62 -8.30 -0.60
CA TYR A 14 11.92 -7.65 -0.42
C TYR A 14 11.93 -6.26 -1.06
N HIS A 15 12.85 -5.41 -0.61
CA HIS A 15 13.06 -4.10 -1.23
C HIS A 15 13.45 -4.25 -2.71
N GLY A 16 12.85 -3.42 -3.56
CA GLY A 16 13.05 -3.49 -5.01
C GLY A 16 12.26 -4.59 -5.73
N GLU A 17 11.53 -5.42 -5.00
CA GLU A 17 10.69 -6.46 -5.59
C GLU A 17 9.32 -5.90 -6.04
N PRO A 18 8.87 -6.18 -7.29
CA PRO A 18 7.53 -5.83 -7.72
C PRO A 18 6.45 -6.61 -6.97
N ILE A 19 5.37 -5.95 -6.59
CA ILE A 19 4.25 -6.53 -5.84
C ILE A 19 3.06 -6.74 -6.80
N PRO A 20 2.78 -7.97 -7.24
CA PRO A 20 1.61 -8.26 -8.08
C PRO A 20 0.35 -8.34 -7.21
N VAL A 21 -0.62 -7.47 -7.50
CA VAL A 21 -1.93 -7.41 -6.82
C VAL A 21 -3.00 -7.90 -7.79
N THR A 22 -3.60 -9.04 -7.48
CA THR A 22 -4.72 -9.57 -8.25
C THR A 22 -6.01 -8.93 -7.78
N VAL A 23 -6.63 -8.12 -8.64
CA VAL A 23 -7.88 -7.41 -8.36
C VAL A 23 -9.01 -8.05 -9.18
N THR A 24 -10.03 -8.53 -8.49
CA THR A 24 -11.27 -9.03 -9.07
C THR A 24 -12.41 -8.11 -8.68
N VAL A 25 -13.08 -7.53 -9.67
CA VAL A 25 -14.25 -6.66 -9.48
C VAL A 25 -15.45 -7.31 -10.14
N ILE A 26 -16.53 -7.50 -9.38
CA ILE A 26 -17.82 -7.98 -9.89
C ILE A 26 -18.83 -6.85 -9.72
N ASN A 27 -19.19 -6.22 -10.83
CA ASN A 27 -20.09 -5.08 -10.85
C ASN A 27 -21.51 -5.51 -11.18
N ASN A 28 -22.30 -5.85 -10.16
CA ASN A 28 -23.74 -6.09 -10.30
C ASN A 28 -24.55 -4.80 -10.03
N THR A 29 -24.00 -3.64 -10.35
CA THR A 29 -24.69 -2.34 -10.24
C THR A 29 -24.98 -1.77 -11.63
N GLU A 30 -25.76 -0.69 -11.69
CA GLU A 30 -26.08 0.04 -12.93
C GLU A 30 -25.02 1.10 -13.28
N LYS A 31 -24.08 1.37 -12.36
CA LYS A 31 -23.04 2.40 -12.54
C LYS A 31 -21.77 1.77 -13.09
N THR A 32 -21.00 2.56 -13.83
CA THR A 32 -19.73 2.11 -14.42
C THR A 32 -18.57 2.45 -13.49
N VAL A 33 -17.66 1.50 -13.26
CA VAL A 33 -16.37 1.80 -12.61
C VAL A 33 -15.47 2.46 -13.64
N LYS A 34 -15.02 3.69 -13.36
CA LYS A 34 -14.20 4.50 -14.28
C LYS A 34 -12.72 4.14 -14.21
N LYS A 35 -12.22 3.92 -13.00
CA LYS A 35 -10.80 3.59 -12.77
C LYS A 35 -10.61 2.71 -11.55
N ILE A 36 -9.53 1.95 -11.60
CA ILE A 36 -9.01 1.14 -10.49
C ILE A 36 -7.65 1.71 -10.12
N THR A 37 -7.48 2.10 -8.86
CA THR A 37 -6.23 2.60 -8.31
C THR A 37 -5.71 1.61 -7.28
N VAL A 38 -4.49 1.13 -7.44
CA VAL A 38 -3.79 0.30 -6.46
C VAL A 38 -2.64 1.12 -5.90
N SER A 39 -2.58 1.27 -4.58
CA SER A 39 -1.53 2.04 -3.92
C SER A 39 -0.91 1.27 -2.76
N VAL A 40 0.41 1.41 -2.62
CA VAL A 40 1.15 0.97 -1.43
C VAL A 40 1.20 2.15 -0.46
N GLU A 41 0.63 1.98 0.72
CA GLU A 41 0.66 2.98 1.79
C GLU A 41 1.61 2.51 2.90
N GLN A 42 2.60 3.34 3.22
CA GLN A 42 3.44 3.19 4.41
C GLN A 42 2.73 3.88 5.59
N VAL A 43 2.61 3.16 6.69
CA VAL A 43 2.02 3.62 7.94
C VAL A 43 3.13 3.65 8.98
N ALA A 44 3.52 4.85 9.40
CA ALA A 44 4.44 5.05 10.51
C ALA A 44 3.63 5.38 11.77
N ASN A 45 3.69 4.51 12.77
CA ASN A 45 3.16 4.76 14.10
C ASN A 45 4.30 5.25 14.99
N VAL A 46 4.26 6.53 15.36
CA VAL A 46 5.24 7.16 16.24
C VAL A 46 4.70 7.09 17.67
N ILE A 47 5.41 6.38 18.53
CA ILE A 47 5.05 6.19 19.94
C ILE A 47 6.12 6.86 20.78
N LEU A 48 5.77 7.97 21.43
CA LEU A 48 6.64 8.67 22.38
C LEU A 48 5.88 9.09 23.64
N TYR A 49 4.96 10.05 23.52
CA TYR A 49 4.02 10.46 24.57
C TYR A 49 2.60 9.97 24.29
N SER A 50 2.25 9.90 23.01
CA SER A 50 1.01 9.39 22.43
C SER A 50 1.33 8.46 21.27
N SER A 51 0.33 7.72 20.79
CA SER A 51 0.43 6.91 19.57
C SER A 51 -0.13 7.70 18.39
N ASP A 52 0.76 8.16 17.52
CA ASP A 52 0.43 9.00 16.37
C ASP A 52 0.70 8.27 15.05
N PHE A 53 -0.31 8.23 14.18
CA PHE A 53 -0.25 7.48 12.91
C PHE A 53 -0.10 8.41 11.71
N TYR A 54 0.97 8.22 10.95
CA TYR A 54 1.23 8.93 9.70
C TYR A 54 1.15 7.95 8.52
N THR A 55 0.19 8.15 7.63
CA THR A 55 0.04 7.34 6.41
C THR A 55 0.52 8.12 5.19
N LYS A 56 1.43 7.53 4.40
CA LYS A 56 1.91 8.10 3.13
C LYS A 56 1.89 7.06 2.01
N THR A 57 1.45 7.47 0.83
CA THR A 57 1.49 6.63 -0.37
C THR A 57 2.91 6.61 -0.94
N VAL A 58 3.53 5.42 -0.99
CA VAL A 58 4.90 5.21 -1.48
C VAL A 58 4.93 4.68 -2.92
N ALA A 59 3.88 4.02 -3.38
CA ALA A 59 3.71 3.66 -4.80
C ALA A 59 2.23 3.69 -5.16
N LEU A 60 1.94 3.99 -6.42
CA LEU A 60 0.58 4.09 -6.94
C LEU A 60 0.59 3.68 -8.41
N GLU A 61 -0.34 2.81 -8.76
CA GLU A 61 -0.60 2.36 -10.12
C GLU A 61 -2.09 2.51 -10.42
N GLU A 62 -2.43 3.05 -11.58
CA GLU A 62 -3.82 3.25 -12.00
C GLU A 62 -4.12 2.50 -13.29
N SER A 63 -5.33 1.96 -13.38
CA SER A 63 -5.87 1.34 -14.59
C SER A 63 -7.15 2.07 -14.98
N GLU A 64 -7.16 2.66 -16.18
CA GLU A 64 -8.30 3.38 -16.77
C GLU A 64 -9.34 2.44 -17.41
N GLU A 65 -9.13 1.14 -17.29
CA GLU A 65 -10.05 0.13 -17.78
C GLU A 65 -11.42 0.23 -17.08
N LYS A 66 -12.45 0.47 -17.88
CA LYS A 66 -13.82 0.67 -17.41
C LYS A 66 -14.52 -0.66 -17.19
N ILE A 67 -15.22 -0.79 -16.07
CA ILE A 67 -16.05 -1.97 -15.79
C ILE A 67 -17.50 -1.59 -15.97
N HIS A 68 -18.11 -2.08 -17.04
CA HIS A 68 -19.49 -1.83 -17.39
C HIS A 68 -20.47 -2.42 -16.35
N PRO A 69 -21.73 -1.95 -16.33
CA PRO A 69 -22.78 -2.55 -15.52
C PRO A 69 -22.94 -4.05 -15.82
N LYS A 70 -23.27 -4.84 -14.80
CA LYS A 70 -23.49 -6.29 -14.90
C LYS A 70 -22.30 -7.07 -15.48
N SER A 71 -21.08 -6.59 -15.26
CA SER A 71 -19.85 -7.23 -15.77
C SER A 71 -18.84 -7.55 -14.67
N LYS A 72 -17.87 -8.41 -15.01
CA LYS A 72 -16.77 -8.81 -14.13
C LYS A 72 -15.44 -8.51 -14.81
N LEU A 73 -14.48 -8.01 -14.03
CA LEU A 73 -13.09 -7.85 -14.45
C LEU A 73 -12.17 -8.56 -13.46
N THR A 74 -11.13 -9.20 -13.96
CA THR A 74 -10.04 -9.77 -13.15
C THR A 74 -8.73 -9.38 -13.80
N LYS A 75 -7.89 -8.67 -13.05
CA LYS A 75 -6.65 -8.09 -13.55
C LYS A 75 -5.56 -8.16 -12.50
N ILE A 76 -4.33 -8.38 -12.93
CA ILE A 76 -3.14 -8.29 -12.08
C ILE A 76 -2.53 -6.92 -12.31
N MET A 77 -2.37 -6.15 -11.24
CA MET A 77 -1.72 -4.84 -11.26
C MET A 77 -0.44 -4.92 -10.42
N THR A 78 0.69 -4.56 -11.01
CA THR A 78 2.00 -4.62 -10.34
C THR A 78 2.37 -3.25 -9.82
N VAL A 79 2.67 -3.15 -8.52
CA VAL A 79 3.17 -1.91 -7.89
C VAL A 79 4.59 -2.10 -7.40
N LEU A 80 5.43 -1.07 -7.54
CA LEU A 80 6.85 -1.14 -7.19
C LEU A 80 7.23 0.01 -6.23
N PRO A 81 7.25 -0.24 -4.90
CA PRO A 81 7.63 0.77 -3.92
C PRO A 81 9.15 0.96 -3.88
N LEU A 82 9.63 2.06 -4.46
CA LEU A 82 11.05 2.43 -4.49
C LEU A 82 11.29 3.77 -3.81
N LEU A 83 12.36 3.88 -3.03
CA LEU A 83 12.77 5.15 -2.44
C LEU A 83 13.09 6.21 -3.51
N ALA A 84 13.67 5.80 -4.65
CA ALA A 84 14.00 6.70 -5.76
C ALA A 84 12.81 7.59 -6.18
N ASN A 85 11.60 7.02 -6.21
CA ASN A 85 10.37 7.71 -6.60
C ASN A 85 9.74 8.55 -5.48
N ASN A 86 10.33 8.52 -4.28
CA ASN A 86 9.79 9.14 -3.07
C ASN A 86 10.76 10.12 -2.39
N ARG A 87 11.95 10.37 -2.95
CA ARG A 87 13.00 11.21 -2.35
C ARG A 87 12.54 12.63 -1.97
N VAL A 88 11.56 13.19 -2.67
CA VAL A 88 11.05 14.56 -2.44
C VAL A 88 9.91 14.59 -1.40
N LYS A 89 9.32 13.44 -1.06
CA LYS A 89 8.18 13.37 -0.13
C LYS A 89 8.66 13.45 1.32
N LYS A 90 8.02 14.34 2.09
CA LYS A 90 8.26 14.47 3.54
C LYS A 90 7.38 13.51 4.33
N GLY A 91 7.89 13.05 5.48
CA GLY A 91 7.16 12.21 6.43
C GLY A 91 7.05 10.74 5.99
N ILE A 92 8.00 10.26 5.20
CA ILE A 92 8.19 8.83 4.89
C ILE A 92 9.29 8.32 5.81
N ALA A 93 9.05 7.18 6.45
CA ALA A 93 10.05 6.48 7.24
C ALA A 93 11.05 5.78 6.31
N LEU A 94 12.34 5.97 6.60
CA LEU A 94 13.47 5.38 5.88
C LEU A 94 14.26 4.47 6.82
N ASP A 95 14.94 3.48 6.25
CA ASP A 95 15.92 2.70 7.01
C ASP A 95 17.09 3.61 7.43
N GLY A 96 17.77 3.24 8.52
CA GLY A 96 18.91 4.00 9.03
C GLY A 96 19.99 4.13 7.96
N LYS A 97 20.54 5.35 7.80
CA LYS A 97 21.62 5.63 6.85
C LYS A 97 22.95 5.70 7.59
N LEU A 98 23.92 4.88 7.22
CA LEU A 98 25.30 5.03 7.68
C LEU A 98 26.08 5.91 6.70
N LYS A 99 26.51 7.09 7.15
CA LYS A 99 27.31 8.06 6.38
C LYS A 99 26.71 8.35 4.98
N ASP A 100 27.33 7.79 3.94
CA ASP A 100 27.03 8.03 2.53
C ASP A 100 26.41 6.83 1.82
N GLU A 101 26.07 5.76 2.54
CA GLU A 101 25.39 4.61 1.91
C GLU A 101 23.97 4.96 1.46
N ASP A 102 23.54 4.35 0.35
CA ASP A 102 22.15 4.43 -0.06
C ASP A 102 21.24 3.80 1.01
N THR A 103 20.10 4.44 1.26
CA THR A 103 19.06 3.91 2.16
C THR A 103 17.86 3.41 1.34
N ASN A 104 16.94 2.71 2.00
CA ASN A 104 15.68 2.25 1.45
C ASN A 104 14.51 2.85 2.23
N LEU A 105 13.29 2.58 1.74
CA LEU A 105 12.10 2.78 2.56
C LEU A 105 12.22 1.91 3.82
N ALA A 106 11.75 2.41 4.96
CA ALA A 106 11.89 1.67 6.22
C ALA A 106 11.25 0.28 6.13
N SER A 107 11.92 -0.74 6.65
CA SER A 107 11.38 -2.10 6.68
C SER A 107 10.21 -2.22 7.69
N THR A 108 9.30 -3.18 7.48
CA THR A 108 8.20 -3.44 8.43
C THR A 108 8.75 -3.81 9.81
N THR A 109 8.26 -3.17 10.86
CA THR A 109 8.65 -3.47 12.24
C THR A 109 7.86 -4.66 12.76
N ILE A 110 8.56 -5.74 13.14
CA ILE A 110 7.96 -6.93 13.74
C ILE A 110 8.04 -6.81 15.26
N ILE A 111 6.90 -6.84 15.94
CA ILE A 111 6.82 -6.89 17.41
C ILE A 111 6.75 -8.35 17.81
N LYS A 112 7.62 -8.78 18.73
CA LYS A 112 7.60 -10.15 19.26
C LYS A 112 6.35 -10.36 20.12
N ASP A 113 5.67 -11.49 19.91
CA ASP A 113 4.53 -11.88 20.73
C ASP A 113 4.89 -11.92 22.22
N GLY A 114 4.01 -11.35 23.05
CA GLY A 114 4.16 -11.30 24.50
C GLY A 114 4.93 -10.09 25.05
N ILE A 115 5.41 -9.17 24.20
CA ILE A 115 5.93 -7.87 24.64
C ILE A 115 4.77 -6.86 24.66
N ASP A 116 4.61 -6.17 25.78
CA ASP A 116 3.58 -5.14 25.93
C ASP A 116 3.78 -4.00 24.91
N ARG A 117 2.70 -3.39 24.42
CA ARG A 117 2.70 -2.40 23.32
C ARG A 117 3.31 -1.05 23.71
N THR A 118 4.03 -0.98 24.82
CA THR A 118 4.72 0.20 25.36
C THR A 118 6.08 0.45 24.71
N VAL A 119 6.30 -0.08 23.51
CA VAL A 119 7.54 0.15 22.76
C VAL A 119 7.57 1.60 22.29
N LEU A 120 8.49 2.39 22.86
CA LEU A 120 8.79 3.73 22.37
C LEU A 120 9.60 3.62 21.07
N GLY A 121 9.19 4.36 20.04
CA GLY A 121 9.87 4.35 18.75
C GLY A 121 8.94 4.59 17.57
N ILE A 122 9.46 4.33 16.37
CA ILE A 122 8.73 4.43 15.11
C ILE A 122 8.47 3.02 14.61
N LEU A 123 7.21 2.60 14.66
CA LEU A 123 6.78 1.30 14.13
C LEU A 123 6.26 1.49 12.72
N VAL A 124 6.85 0.79 11.76
CA VAL A 124 6.50 0.91 10.34
C VAL A 124 5.70 -0.31 9.89
N ALA A 125 4.58 -0.07 9.22
CA ALA A 125 3.78 -1.09 8.57
C ALA A 125 3.45 -0.67 7.14
N TYR A 126 3.15 -1.64 6.28
CA TYR A 126 2.73 -1.40 4.91
C TYR A 126 1.36 -2.01 4.66
N LYS A 127 0.57 -1.37 3.81
CA LYS A 127 -0.70 -1.93 3.35
C LYS A 127 -0.92 -1.63 1.87
N ILE A 128 -1.56 -2.58 1.20
CA ILE A 128 -2.07 -2.41 -0.16
C ILE A 128 -3.49 -1.89 -0.06
N LYS A 129 -3.77 -0.79 -0.75
CA LYS A 129 -5.10 -0.20 -0.85
C LYS A 129 -5.56 -0.23 -2.28
N VAL A 130 -6.69 -0.88 -2.51
CA VAL A 130 -7.37 -0.91 -3.81
C VAL A 130 -8.58 0.01 -3.74
N LYS A 131 -8.62 1.02 -4.60
CA LYS A 131 -9.70 2.01 -4.67
C LYS A 131 -10.38 1.93 -6.03
N LEU A 132 -11.70 1.77 -6.03
CA LEU A 132 -12.53 1.87 -7.23
C LEU A 132 -13.13 3.29 -7.31
N THR A 133 -13.03 3.93 -8.46
CA THR A 133 -13.73 5.19 -8.72
C THR A 133 -14.95 4.90 -9.58
N VAL A 134 -16.14 5.04 -9.01
CA VAL A 134 -17.41 4.76 -9.67
C VAL A 134 -18.01 6.05 -10.21
N SER A 135 -18.73 6.00 -11.34
CA SER A 135 -19.53 7.12 -11.80
C SER A 135 -20.59 7.50 -10.76
N GLY A 136 -20.86 8.81 -10.63
CA GLY A 136 -21.98 9.34 -9.85
C GLY A 136 -23.33 8.89 -10.39
#